data_AF-A0A1I6L161-F1
#
_entry.id   AF-A0A1I6L161-F1
#
_cell.length_a   1.000
_cell.length_b   1.000
_cell.length_c   1.000
_cell.angle_alpha   90.00
_cell.angle_beta   90.00
_cell.angle_gamma   90.00
#
_symmetry.space_group_name_H-M   'P 1'
#
loop_
_entity.id
_entity.type
_entity.pdbx_description
1 polymer ?
#
loop_
_entity_poly.entity_id
_entity_poly.type
_entity_poly.pdbx_seq_one_letter_code
_entity_poly.pdbx_strand_id
1 'polypeptide(L)'
;MIMLLFTLLFCVIGNIIPIVFYSFKDVVKAIKEREWRKFKKKGIDVELGYFGKGKTLTAVWKTYKIWKKYKGNVEIVSNIPLNFPYTPFSDWGQLTSAHMKDMDDYHGTVFLLDEGSELFDSRDFKTFPKEIIASITQCRKSNIYFLITFPEWNDVDVKIRRYVRNAYLCRKLWRFQWEVSYNAKELERKQGDIEICEPKKFMTSCRFVLDRNRNLYNTRNKVRKGNIKREKCV
;
A
#
# COMPACT_ATOMS: atom_id res chain seq x y z
N MET A 1 -17.27 -8.30 30.69
CA MET A 1 -16.07 -9.05 30.20
C MET A 1 -16.12 -10.53 30.59
N ILE A 2 -16.40 -10.88 31.85
CA ILE A 2 -16.52 -12.27 32.33
C ILE A 2 -17.65 -13.06 31.64
N MET A 3 -18.83 -12.46 31.49
CA MET A 3 -19.94 -13.10 30.75
C MET A 3 -19.62 -13.39 29.27
N LEU A 4 -18.89 -12.49 28.60
CA LEU A 4 -18.44 -12.69 27.21
C LEU A 4 -17.50 -13.89 27.09
N LEU A 5 -16.59 -14.05 28.07
CA LEU A 5 -15.68 -15.19 28.14
C LEU A 5 -16.44 -16.51 28.35
N PHE A 6 -17.46 -16.50 29.21
CA PHE A 6 -18.29 -17.68 29.49
C PHE A 6 -19.11 -18.08 28.25
N THR A 7 -19.75 -17.11 27.57
CA THR A 7 -20.48 -17.37 26.32
C THR A 7 -19.55 -17.90 25.22
N LEU A 8 -18.34 -17.36 25.09
CA LEU A 8 -17.32 -17.87 24.16
C LEU A 8 -16.91 -19.31 24.51
N LEU A 9 -16.71 -19.61 25.79
CA LEU A 9 -16.33 -20.95 26.26
C LEU A 9 -17.40 -21.99 25.90
N PHE A 10 -18.67 -21.72 26.20
CA PHE A 10 -19.78 -22.62 25.86
C PHE A 10 -19.96 -22.78 24.36
N CYS A 11 -19.76 -21.71 23.58
CA CYS A 11 -19.81 -21.76 22.13
C CYS A 11 -18.70 -22.66 21.55
N VAL A 12 -17.47 -22.56 22.07
CA VAL A 12 -16.34 -23.38 21.61
C VAL A 12 -16.51 -24.85 22.01
N ILE A 13 -16.92 -25.13 23.26
CA ILE A 13 -17.12 -26.50 23.76
C ILE A 13 -18.28 -27.18 23.02
N GLY A 14 -19.41 -26.48 22.83
CA GLY A 14 -20.57 -27.01 22.12
C GLY A 14 -20.34 -27.27 20.64
N ASN A 15 -19.34 -26.62 20.03
CA ASN A 15 -19.00 -26.75 18.61
C ASN A 15 -17.65 -27.43 18.36
N ILE A 16 -17.11 -28.19 19.33
CA ILE A 16 -15.76 -28.77 19.20
C ILE A 16 -15.61 -29.69 17.97
N ILE A 17 -16.61 -30.53 17.69
CA ILE A 17 -16.61 -31.46 16.55
C ILE A 17 -16.59 -30.71 15.21
N PRO A 18 -17.54 -29.78 14.92
CA PRO A 18 -17.49 -29.00 13.70
C PRO A 18 -16.24 -28.11 13.61
N ILE A 19 -15.75 -27.55 14.72
CA ILE A 19 -14.51 -26.76 14.72
C ILE A 19 -13.32 -27.60 14.22
N VAL A 20 -13.14 -28.82 14.73
CA VAL A 20 -12.04 -29.70 14.31
C VAL A 20 -12.20 -30.10 12.83
N PHE A 21 -13.41 -30.50 12.42
CA PHE A 21 -13.68 -30.90 11.04
C PHE A 21 -13.45 -29.76 10.03
N TYR A 22 -14.01 -28.58 10.27
CA TYR A 22 -13.83 -27.43 9.39
C TYR A 22 -12.41 -26.90 9.42
N SER A 23 -11.72 -26.92 10.58
CA SER A 23 -10.30 -26.57 10.66
C SER A 23 -9.44 -27.47 9.78
N PHE A 24 -9.69 -28.79 9.82
CA PHE A 24 -8.96 -29.72 8.95
C PHE A 24 -9.26 -29.48 7.47
N LYS A 25 -10.54 -29.30 7.11
CA LYS A 25 -10.96 -28.99 5.74
C LYS A 25 -10.31 -27.70 5.23
N ASP A 26 -10.24 -26.66 6.04
CA ASP A 26 -9.60 -25.39 5.70
C ASP A 26 -8.09 -25.53 5.55
N VAL A 27 -7.43 -26.35 6.38
CA VAL A 27 -6.00 -26.66 6.22
C VAL A 27 -5.73 -27.39 4.91
N VAL A 28 -6.50 -28.44 4.60
CA VAL A 28 -6.36 -29.20 3.34
C VAL A 28 -6.61 -28.28 2.14
N LYS A 29 -7.64 -27.43 2.20
CA LYS A 29 -7.94 -26.44 1.16
C LYS A 29 -6.81 -25.42 1.02
N ALA A 30 -6.29 -24.88 2.12
CA ALA A 30 -5.20 -23.92 2.10
C ALA A 30 -3.92 -24.50 1.51
N ILE A 31 -3.65 -25.79 1.78
CA ILE A 31 -2.54 -26.55 1.20
C ILE A 31 -2.72 -26.74 -0.30
N LYS A 32 -3.91 -27.19 -0.73
CA LYS A 32 -4.23 -27.43 -2.15
C LYS A 32 -4.17 -26.15 -2.97
N GLU A 33 -4.73 -25.05 -2.46
CA GLU A 33 -4.79 -23.75 -3.14
C GLU A 33 -3.53 -22.90 -2.95
N ARG A 34 -2.54 -23.39 -2.20
CA ARG A 34 -1.29 -22.67 -1.88
C ARG A 34 -1.54 -21.24 -1.41
N GLU A 35 -2.48 -21.06 -0.48
CA GLU A 35 -2.96 -19.73 -0.06
C GLU A 35 -1.86 -18.81 0.48
N TRP A 36 -0.74 -19.37 0.97
CA TRP A 36 0.42 -18.60 1.41
C TRP A 36 1.14 -17.86 0.27
N ARG A 37 0.93 -18.26 -0.98
CA ARG A 37 1.47 -17.60 -2.19
C ARG A 37 0.53 -16.54 -2.77
N LYS A 38 -0.74 -16.51 -2.34
CA LYS A 38 -1.71 -15.53 -2.81
C LYS A 38 -1.34 -14.15 -2.26
N PHE A 39 -1.46 -13.12 -3.08
CA PHE A 39 -1.27 -11.75 -2.64
C PHE A 39 -2.36 -11.39 -1.62
N LYS A 40 -1.98 -10.78 -0.48
CA LYS A 40 -2.92 -10.48 0.63
C LYS A 40 -2.89 -9.00 1.05
N LYS A 41 -2.24 -8.14 0.26
CA LYS A 41 -2.18 -6.70 0.53
C LYS A 41 -3.27 -5.97 -0.26
N LYS A 42 -3.79 -4.88 0.29
CA LYS A 42 -4.85 -4.08 -0.34
C LYS A 42 -4.96 -2.69 0.26
N GLY A 43 -5.62 -1.81 -0.48
CA GLY A 43 -5.95 -0.45 -0.06
C GLY A 43 -4.78 0.50 -0.25
N ILE A 44 -4.89 1.67 0.40
CA ILE A 44 -3.96 2.78 0.21
C ILE A 44 -3.21 3.04 1.52
N ASP A 45 -1.89 2.93 1.48
CA ASP A 45 -1.00 3.39 2.53
C ASP A 45 -0.18 4.57 2.02
N VAL A 46 0.04 5.57 2.89
CA VAL A 46 0.85 6.74 2.55
C VAL A 46 2.11 6.82 3.39
N GLU A 47 3.21 7.23 2.74
CA GLU A 47 4.51 7.50 3.36
C GLU A 47 4.72 9.01 3.46
N LEU A 48 4.67 9.53 4.68
CA LEU A 48 4.83 10.95 4.98
C LEU A 48 6.29 11.28 5.35
N GLY A 49 6.75 12.46 4.97
CA GLY A 49 8.01 13.02 5.45
C GLY A 49 8.59 14.09 4.53
N TYR A 50 9.19 15.11 5.14
CA TYR A 50 9.90 16.14 4.39
C TYR A 50 11.06 15.58 3.55
N PHE A 51 11.52 16.39 2.60
CA PHE A 51 12.64 16.06 1.72
C PHE A 51 13.88 15.60 2.51
N GLY A 52 14.56 14.57 2.00
CA GLY A 52 15.75 14.01 2.65
C GLY A 52 15.50 13.04 3.81
N LYS A 53 14.25 12.90 4.31
CA LYS A 53 13.89 11.95 5.38
C LYS A 53 13.78 10.48 4.93
N GLY A 54 13.80 10.23 3.62
CA GLY A 54 13.91 8.87 3.07
C GLY A 54 12.58 8.17 2.78
N LYS A 55 11.45 8.90 2.69
CA LYS A 55 10.13 8.35 2.35
C LYS A 55 10.16 7.45 1.11
N THR A 56 10.75 7.91 0.02
CA THR A 56 10.90 7.16 -1.24
C THR A 56 11.69 5.87 -1.05
N LEU A 57 12.81 5.93 -0.33
CA LEU A 57 13.64 4.75 -0.04
C LEU A 57 12.88 3.71 0.80
N THR A 58 12.02 4.16 1.71
CA THR A 58 11.17 3.26 2.50
C THR A 58 10.04 2.68 1.66
N ALA A 59 9.40 3.49 0.83
CA ALA A 59 8.37 3.05 -0.11
C ALA A 59 8.91 1.98 -1.06
N VAL A 60 10.02 2.27 -1.76
CA VAL A 60 10.71 1.34 -2.66
C VAL A 60 11.07 0.04 -1.95
N TRP A 61 11.60 0.12 -0.73
CA TRP A 61 12.00 -1.06 0.00
C TRP A 61 10.82 -1.93 0.45
N LYS A 62 9.71 -1.31 0.88
CA LYS A 62 8.46 -2.03 1.17
C LYS A 62 7.94 -2.71 -0.10
N THR A 63 7.94 -2.02 -1.23
CA THR A 63 7.56 -2.58 -2.53
C THR A 63 8.47 -3.75 -2.94
N TYR A 64 9.78 -3.61 -2.80
CA TYR A 64 10.75 -4.67 -3.07
C TYR A 64 10.52 -5.92 -2.20
N LYS A 65 10.21 -5.73 -0.90
CA LYS A 65 9.85 -6.84 0.00
C LYS A 65 8.59 -7.57 -0.45
N ILE A 66 7.58 -6.82 -0.90
CA ILE A 66 6.34 -7.39 -1.43
C ILE A 66 6.63 -8.19 -2.70
N TRP A 67 7.35 -7.59 -3.65
CA TRP A 67 7.78 -8.25 -4.88
C TRP A 67 8.56 -9.54 -4.62
N LYS A 68 9.53 -9.50 -3.69
CA LYS A 68 10.33 -10.68 -3.33
C LYS A 68 9.48 -11.78 -2.68
N LYS A 69 8.48 -11.40 -1.87
CA LYS A 69 7.60 -12.35 -1.17
C LYS A 69 6.62 -13.04 -2.12
N TYR A 70 6.07 -12.30 -3.10
CA TYR A 70 5.05 -12.79 -4.03
C TYR A 70 5.57 -12.90 -5.46
N LYS A 71 6.85 -13.26 -5.63
CA LYS A 71 7.53 -13.32 -6.92
C LYS A 71 6.74 -14.19 -7.91
N GLY A 72 6.37 -13.62 -9.06
CA GLY A 72 5.56 -14.27 -10.10
C GLY A 72 4.05 -13.99 -10.01
N ASN A 73 3.55 -13.56 -8.86
CA ASN A 73 2.12 -13.31 -8.62
C ASN A 73 1.82 -11.82 -8.35
N VAL A 74 2.80 -10.93 -8.53
CA VAL A 74 2.62 -9.49 -8.30
C VAL A 74 3.25 -8.67 -9.41
N GLU A 75 2.45 -7.77 -9.99
CA GLU A 75 2.89 -6.73 -10.90
C GLU A 75 3.19 -5.45 -10.10
N ILE A 76 4.34 -4.83 -10.35
CA ILE A 76 4.71 -3.56 -9.71
C ILE A 76 4.57 -2.46 -10.76
N VAL A 77 3.75 -1.45 -10.48
CA VAL A 77 3.61 -0.26 -11.32
C VAL A 77 4.25 0.92 -10.60
N SER A 78 5.14 1.68 -11.27
CA SER A 78 5.81 2.81 -10.61
C SER A 78 6.18 3.96 -11.54
N ASN A 79 6.10 5.20 -11.04
CA ASN A 79 6.54 6.41 -11.74
C ASN A 79 8.05 6.70 -11.57
N ILE A 80 8.71 6.02 -10.64
CA ILE A 80 10.15 6.13 -10.42
C ILE A 80 10.89 4.93 -11.02
N PRO A 81 12.12 5.12 -11.54
CA PRO A 81 12.89 4.04 -12.12
C PRO A 81 13.43 3.09 -11.04
N LEU A 82 12.98 1.84 -11.09
CA LEU A 82 13.37 0.77 -10.16
C LEU A 82 14.41 -0.16 -10.79
N ASN A 83 15.28 -0.74 -9.96
CA ASN A 83 16.32 -1.69 -10.38
C ASN A 83 15.89 -3.17 -10.22
N PHE A 84 14.58 -3.41 -10.22
CA PHE A 84 13.94 -4.72 -10.21
C PHE A 84 12.68 -4.67 -11.08
N PRO A 85 12.12 -5.81 -11.54
CA PRO A 85 11.02 -5.83 -12.51
C PRO A 85 9.83 -4.95 -12.11
N TYR A 86 9.46 -4.02 -12.98
CA TYR A 86 8.32 -3.12 -12.83
C TYR A 86 7.79 -2.64 -14.19
N THR A 87 6.53 -2.23 -14.20
CA THR A 87 5.86 -1.55 -15.32
C THR A 87 5.86 -0.04 -15.03
N PRO A 88 6.35 0.82 -15.95
CA PRO A 88 6.27 2.26 -15.77
C PRO A 88 4.82 2.74 -15.65
N PHE A 89 4.57 3.63 -14.68
CA PHE A 89 3.31 4.33 -14.56
C PHE A 89 3.18 5.35 -15.69
N SER A 90 2.06 5.29 -16.42
CA SER A 90 1.79 6.18 -17.55
C SER A 90 0.49 6.95 -17.33
N ASP A 91 -0.60 6.23 -17.08
CA ASP A 91 -1.94 6.79 -16.88
C ASP A 91 -2.78 5.92 -15.93
N TRP A 92 -3.83 6.52 -15.38
CA TRP A 92 -4.83 5.88 -14.55
C TRP A 92 -5.64 4.79 -15.28
N GLY A 93 -5.63 4.72 -16.61
CA GLY A 93 -6.14 3.56 -17.35
C GLY A 93 -5.48 2.22 -16.96
N GLN A 94 -4.22 2.26 -16.46
CA GLN A 94 -3.55 1.08 -15.91
C GLN A 94 -4.24 0.57 -14.64
N LEU A 95 -4.89 1.46 -13.86
CA LEU A 95 -5.65 1.07 -12.69
C LEU A 95 -6.91 0.29 -13.07
N THR A 96 -7.63 0.75 -14.09
CA THR A 96 -8.80 0.04 -14.63
C THR A 96 -8.41 -1.33 -15.15
N SER A 97 -7.31 -1.40 -15.89
CA SER A 97 -6.77 -2.66 -16.42
C SER A 97 -6.38 -3.62 -15.30
N ALA A 98 -5.72 -3.12 -14.24
CA ALA A 98 -5.38 -3.92 -13.07
C ALA A 98 -6.63 -4.44 -12.33
N HIS A 99 -7.67 -3.62 -12.22
CA HIS A 99 -8.93 -4.00 -11.59
C HIS A 99 -9.67 -5.09 -12.37
N MET A 100 -9.62 -5.06 -13.70
CA MET A 100 -10.17 -6.14 -14.53
C MET A 100 -9.39 -7.46 -14.33
N LYS A 101 -8.06 -7.42 -14.35
CA LYS A 101 -7.21 -8.61 -14.09
C LYS A 101 -7.45 -9.22 -12.71
N ASP A 102 -7.69 -8.40 -11.69
CA ASP A 102 -7.95 -8.84 -10.31
C ASP A 102 -9.24 -9.68 -10.18
N MET A 103 -10.20 -9.49 -11.09
CA MET A 103 -11.43 -10.29 -11.12
C MET A 103 -11.20 -11.69 -11.72
N ASP A 104 -10.24 -11.81 -12.64
CA ASP A 104 -10.01 -13.03 -13.41
C ASP A 104 -8.90 -13.93 -12.85
N ASP A 105 -7.95 -13.38 -12.07
CA ASP A 105 -6.77 -14.12 -11.60
C ASP A 105 -6.31 -13.70 -10.17
N TYR A 106 -5.52 -14.55 -9.49
CA TYR A 106 -4.94 -14.28 -8.16
C TYR A 106 -3.70 -13.36 -8.21
N HIS A 107 -3.57 -12.55 -9.26
CA HIS A 107 -2.44 -11.67 -9.49
C HIS A 107 -2.63 -10.31 -8.80
N GLY A 108 -1.73 -9.97 -7.90
CA GLY A 108 -1.74 -8.68 -7.22
C GLY A 108 -1.09 -7.58 -8.03
N THR A 109 -1.56 -6.34 -7.89
CA THR A 109 -0.91 -5.16 -8.47
C THR A 109 -0.53 -4.19 -7.36
N VAL A 110 0.72 -3.75 -7.35
CA VAL A 110 1.24 -2.75 -6.41
C VAL A 110 1.59 -1.48 -7.17
N PHE A 111 0.91 -0.39 -6.85
CA PHE A 111 1.24 0.94 -7.35
C PHE A 111 2.18 1.65 -6.35
N LEU A 112 3.42 1.86 -6.77
CA LEU A 112 4.42 2.67 -6.06
C LEU A 112 4.51 4.04 -6.71
N LEU A 113 3.93 5.05 -6.06
CA LEU A 113 3.84 6.40 -6.58
C LEU A 113 4.61 7.37 -5.69
N ASP A 114 5.68 7.94 -6.21
CA ASP A 114 6.44 8.99 -5.52
C ASP A 114 5.87 10.37 -5.84
N GLU A 115 5.91 11.28 -4.87
CA GLU A 115 5.43 12.67 -4.99
C GLU A 115 3.94 12.74 -5.39
N GLY A 116 3.09 12.10 -4.58
CA GLY A 116 1.66 11.98 -4.82
C GLY A 116 0.94 13.33 -4.97
N SER A 117 1.42 14.38 -4.32
CA SER A 117 0.83 15.72 -4.44
C SER A 117 0.87 16.24 -5.89
N GLU A 118 1.97 16.05 -6.63
CA GLU A 118 2.06 16.44 -8.05
C GLU A 118 1.19 15.53 -8.93
N LEU A 119 1.12 14.23 -8.61
CA LEU A 119 0.33 13.26 -9.38
C LEU A 119 -1.18 13.55 -9.30
N PHE A 120 -1.68 13.91 -8.12
CA PHE A 120 -3.11 14.15 -7.90
C PHE A 120 -3.55 15.59 -8.19
N ASP A 121 -2.63 16.55 -8.24
CA ASP A 121 -2.91 17.94 -8.65
C ASP A 121 -2.98 18.12 -10.18
N SER A 122 -2.38 17.20 -10.94
CA SER A 122 -2.44 17.23 -12.40
C SER A 122 -3.89 17.29 -12.92
N ARG A 123 -4.12 18.04 -14.01
CA ARG A 123 -5.46 18.13 -14.68
C ARG A 123 -6.00 16.75 -15.11
N ASP A 124 -5.15 15.74 -15.11
CA ASP A 124 -5.43 14.33 -15.36
C ASP A 124 -6.16 13.63 -14.20
N PHE A 125 -6.28 14.26 -13.03
CA PHE A 125 -7.19 13.81 -11.97
C PHE A 125 -8.67 13.84 -12.40
N LYS A 126 -9.01 14.53 -13.49
CA LYS A 126 -10.35 14.43 -14.11
C LYS A 126 -10.63 13.03 -14.66
N THR A 127 -9.61 12.35 -15.19
CA THR A 127 -9.68 10.99 -15.72
C THR A 127 -9.52 9.94 -14.62
N PHE A 128 -9.16 10.35 -13.40
CA PHE A 128 -8.99 9.46 -12.28
C PHE A 128 -10.31 8.76 -11.90
N PRO A 129 -10.38 7.42 -11.96
CA PRO A 129 -11.62 6.70 -11.74
C PRO A 129 -11.92 6.61 -10.25
N LYS A 130 -12.61 7.63 -9.71
CA LYS A 130 -12.98 7.73 -8.29
C LYS A 130 -13.79 6.53 -7.80
N GLU A 131 -14.62 5.98 -8.68
CA GLU A 131 -15.43 4.80 -8.42
C GLU A 131 -14.57 3.55 -8.20
N ILE A 132 -13.45 3.44 -8.91
CA ILE A 132 -12.51 2.31 -8.78
C ILE A 132 -11.75 2.38 -7.45
N ILE A 133 -11.44 3.57 -6.93
CA ILE A 133 -10.85 3.66 -5.59
C ILE A 133 -11.84 3.26 -4.50
N ALA A 134 -13.09 3.67 -4.64
CA ALA A 134 -14.13 3.26 -3.73
C ALA A 134 -14.28 1.73 -3.75
N SER A 135 -14.33 1.11 -4.94
CA SER A 135 -14.40 -0.35 -5.08
C SER A 135 -13.16 -1.03 -4.49
N ILE A 136 -11.95 -0.60 -4.83
CA ILE A 136 -10.70 -1.19 -4.34
C ILE A 136 -10.61 -1.13 -2.81
N THR A 137 -11.05 -0.02 -2.21
CA THR A 137 -10.93 0.19 -0.77
C THR A 137 -12.03 -0.54 0.01
N GLN A 138 -13.23 -0.64 -0.54
CA GLN A 138 -14.36 -1.30 0.10
C GLN A 138 -14.32 -2.82 -0.09
N CYS A 139 -13.83 -3.30 -1.24
CA CYS A 139 -13.74 -4.73 -1.53
C CYS A 139 -12.68 -5.39 -0.66
N ARG A 140 -13.09 -6.33 0.20
CA ARG A 140 -12.14 -7.07 1.04
C ARG A 140 -11.22 -8.01 0.24
N LYS A 141 -11.57 -8.32 -1.00
CA LYS A 141 -10.88 -9.29 -1.87
C LYS A 141 -10.02 -8.64 -2.96
N SER A 142 -9.95 -7.31 -3.03
CA SER A 142 -9.12 -6.67 -4.04
C SER A 142 -7.63 -6.99 -3.83
N ASN A 143 -6.91 -7.32 -4.91
CA ASN A 143 -5.47 -7.55 -4.89
C ASN A 143 -4.69 -6.31 -5.36
N ILE A 144 -5.29 -5.12 -5.26
CA ILE A 144 -4.65 -3.84 -5.61
C ILE A 144 -4.21 -3.10 -4.36
N TYR A 145 -2.93 -2.74 -4.31
CA TYR A 145 -2.31 -2.02 -3.21
C TYR A 145 -1.59 -0.77 -3.69
N PHE A 146 -1.83 0.35 -3.01
CA PHE A 146 -1.14 1.61 -3.27
C PHE A 146 -0.17 1.93 -2.15
N LEU A 147 1.03 2.35 -2.54
CA LEU A 147 2.03 2.93 -1.67
C LEU A 147 2.46 4.26 -2.27
N ILE A 148 2.01 5.34 -1.63
CA ILE A 148 2.16 6.69 -2.18
C ILE A 148 2.95 7.55 -1.21
N THR A 149 3.89 8.36 -1.70
CA THR A 149 4.66 9.26 -0.85
C THR A 149 4.12 10.69 -0.89
N PHE A 150 4.12 11.36 0.26
CA PHE A 150 3.74 12.76 0.38
C PHE A 150 4.71 13.49 1.33
N PRO A 151 4.93 14.81 1.17
CA PRO A 151 5.67 15.60 2.15
C PRO A 151 4.95 15.63 3.51
N GLU A 152 3.68 16.03 3.50
CA GLU A 152 2.81 16.12 4.67
C GLU A 152 1.46 15.42 4.46
N TRP A 153 0.71 15.19 5.54
CA TRP A 153 -0.66 14.68 5.44
C TRP A 153 -1.58 15.66 4.70
N ASN A 154 -1.37 16.95 4.92
CA ASN A 154 -2.19 18.00 4.33
C ASN A 154 -1.98 18.15 2.81
N ASP A 155 -0.92 17.57 2.25
CA ASP A 155 -0.70 17.50 0.80
C ASP A 155 -1.50 16.39 0.11
N VAL A 156 -2.08 15.47 0.88
CA VAL A 156 -2.93 14.41 0.32
C VAL A 156 -4.26 15.03 -0.10
N ASP A 157 -4.75 14.70 -1.30
CA ASP A 157 -6.08 15.19 -1.73
C ASP A 157 -7.18 14.69 -0.78
N VAL A 158 -8.09 15.60 -0.39
CA VAL A 158 -9.16 15.34 0.59
C VAL A 158 -10.03 14.13 0.22
N LYS A 159 -10.24 13.87 -1.07
CA LYS A 159 -11.03 12.72 -1.54
C LYS A 159 -10.30 11.42 -1.29
N ILE A 160 -8.97 11.41 -1.44
CA ILE A 160 -8.12 10.23 -1.24
C ILE A 160 -7.97 9.92 0.24
N ARG A 161 -7.83 10.93 1.10
CA ARG A 161 -7.67 10.77 2.57
C ARG A 161 -8.71 9.84 3.19
N ARG A 162 -9.95 9.88 2.70
CA ARG A 162 -11.06 9.02 3.15
C ARG A 162 -10.81 7.52 2.94
N TYR A 163 -10.02 7.18 1.93
CA TYR A 163 -9.70 5.80 1.54
C TYR A 163 -8.33 5.32 2.04
N VAL A 164 -7.49 6.23 2.53
CA VAL A 164 -6.21 5.86 3.15
C VAL A 164 -6.46 5.06 4.43
N ARG A 165 -5.71 3.97 4.60
CA ARG A 165 -5.81 3.09 5.76
C ARG A 165 -4.80 3.47 6.84
N ASN A 166 -3.55 3.65 6.45
CA ASN A 166 -2.47 3.99 7.36
C ASN A 166 -1.58 5.09 6.76
N ALA A 167 -1.14 5.98 7.62
CA ALA A 167 -0.09 6.94 7.31
C ALA A 167 1.18 6.55 8.09
N TYR A 168 2.32 6.50 7.40
CA TYR A 168 3.61 6.18 7.98
C TYR A 168 4.48 7.42 7.94
N LEU A 169 4.78 7.99 9.11
CA LEU A 169 5.72 9.09 9.20
C LEU A 169 7.15 8.55 9.20
N CYS A 170 7.89 8.88 8.16
CA CYS A 170 9.25 8.49 7.99
C CYS A 170 10.19 9.46 8.73
N ARG A 171 10.99 8.91 9.66
CA ARG A 171 12.05 9.63 10.37
C ARG A 171 13.40 9.02 10.03
N LYS A 172 14.42 9.88 10.00
CA LYS A 172 15.79 9.48 9.65
C LYS A 172 16.78 10.29 10.45
N LEU A 173 17.76 9.58 10.98
CA LEU A 173 18.95 10.13 11.61
C LEU A 173 20.15 9.38 11.02
N TRP A 174 20.99 10.08 10.26
CA TRP A 174 22.10 9.48 9.53
C TRP A 174 21.66 8.29 8.63
N ARG A 175 22.20 7.09 8.83
CA ARG A 175 21.80 5.85 8.15
C ARG A 175 20.67 5.11 8.88
N PHE A 176 20.29 5.52 10.08
CA PHE A 176 19.12 4.96 10.76
C PHE A 176 17.85 5.61 10.23
N GLN A 177 16.89 4.77 9.90
CA GLN A 177 15.59 5.17 9.40
C GLN A 177 14.52 4.37 10.12
N TRP A 178 13.48 5.04 10.59
CA TRP A 178 12.37 4.39 11.26
C TRP A 178 11.04 5.04 10.87
N GLU A 179 9.97 4.30 11.13
CA GLU A 179 8.62 4.68 10.74
C GLU A 179 7.70 4.64 11.94
N VAL A 180 6.95 5.73 12.09
CA VAL A 180 5.86 5.82 13.07
C VAL A 180 4.56 5.63 12.31
N SER A 181 3.71 4.69 12.71
CA SER A 181 2.44 4.45 12.03
C SER A 181 1.28 5.12 12.73
N TYR A 182 0.42 5.78 11.96
CA TYR A 182 -0.79 6.45 12.41
C TYR A 182 -2.02 5.85 11.74
N ASN A 183 -3.16 5.93 12.44
CA ASN A 183 -4.44 5.65 11.82
C ASN A 183 -4.84 6.84 10.94
N ALA A 184 -4.99 6.63 9.63
CA ALA A 184 -5.35 7.70 8.72
C ALA A 184 -6.69 8.38 9.11
N LYS A 185 -7.67 7.61 9.59
CA LYS A 185 -8.96 8.14 10.05
C LYS A 185 -8.85 9.01 11.30
N GLU A 186 -7.90 8.70 12.16
CA GLU A 186 -7.66 9.48 13.38
C GLU A 186 -6.87 10.74 13.07
N LEU A 187 -5.85 10.60 12.22
CA LEU A 187 -5.07 11.71 11.70
C LEU A 187 -5.96 12.74 10.99
N GLU A 188 -6.92 12.28 10.17
CA GLU A 188 -7.88 13.18 9.53
C GLU A 188 -8.80 13.88 10.52
N ARG A 189 -9.29 13.19 11.56
CA ARG A 189 -10.12 13.82 12.61
C ARG A 189 -9.38 14.91 13.37
N LYS A 190 -8.06 14.78 13.49
CA LYS A 190 -7.16 15.75 14.10
C LYS A 190 -6.54 16.71 13.07
N GLN A 191 -7.15 16.85 11.89
CA GLN A 191 -6.75 17.81 10.85
C GLN A 191 -5.29 17.65 10.38
N GLY A 192 -4.76 16.43 10.43
CA GLY A 192 -3.38 16.16 10.03
C GLY A 192 -2.32 16.50 11.06
N ASP A 193 -2.72 16.93 12.27
CA ASP A 193 -1.77 17.22 13.33
C ASP A 193 -1.23 15.93 13.95
N ILE A 194 0.04 15.65 13.62
CA ILE A 194 0.76 14.45 14.05
C ILE A 194 1.13 14.52 15.54
N GLU A 195 1.29 15.71 16.11
CA GLU A 195 1.70 15.89 17.51
C GLU A 195 0.58 15.50 18.48
N ILE A 196 -0.67 15.73 18.06
CA ILE A 196 -1.87 15.41 18.83
C ILE A 196 -2.29 13.94 18.65
N CYS A 197 -1.92 13.33 17.53
CA CYS A 197 -2.31 11.95 17.22
C CYS A 197 -1.47 10.92 17.98
N GLU A 198 -2.15 9.96 18.61
CA GLU A 198 -1.47 8.82 19.19
C GLU A 198 -0.97 7.88 18.08
N PRO A 199 0.32 7.51 18.10
CA PRO A 199 0.84 6.56 17.13
C PRO A 199 0.28 5.17 17.43
N LYS A 200 -0.24 4.46 16.42
CA LYS A 200 -0.60 3.04 16.57
C LYS A 200 0.60 2.21 17.05
N LYS A 201 1.77 2.54 16.54
CA LYS A 201 3.07 1.97 16.89
C LYS A 201 4.14 3.03 16.72
N PHE A 202 4.83 3.35 17.82
CA PHE A 202 5.91 4.33 17.84
C PHE A 202 7.07 3.94 16.92
N MET A 203 7.33 2.63 16.76
CA MET A 203 8.35 2.12 15.85
C MET A 203 7.80 0.90 15.10
N THR A 204 7.19 1.16 13.95
CA THR A 204 6.66 0.09 13.08
C THR A 204 7.78 -0.67 12.39
N SER A 205 8.80 0.08 11.97
CA SER A 205 10.03 -0.48 11.45
C SER A 205 11.18 0.45 11.83
N CYS A 206 12.33 -0.13 12.13
CA CYS A 206 13.59 0.58 12.27
C CYS A 206 14.65 -0.20 11.51
N ARG A 207 15.48 0.50 10.75
CA ARG A 207 16.44 -0.10 9.84
C ARG A 207 17.69 0.74 9.72
N PHE A 208 18.81 0.04 9.61
CA PHE A 208 20.06 0.60 9.13
C PHE A 208 20.10 0.57 7.60
N VAL A 209 20.27 1.73 6.98
CA VAL A 209 20.26 1.88 5.52
C VAL A 209 21.63 1.54 4.95
N LEU A 210 21.70 0.34 4.37
CA LEU A 210 22.82 -0.14 3.56
C LEU A 210 22.77 0.40 2.13
N ASP A 211 23.91 0.43 1.46
CA ASP A 211 24.00 0.94 0.08
C ASP A 211 23.22 0.06 -0.92
N ARG A 212 23.15 -1.25 -0.69
CA ARG A 212 22.26 -2.15 -1.44
C ARG A 212 20.80 -1.71 -1.43
N ASN A 213 20.35 -1.05 -0.36
CA ASN A 213 18.97 -0.56 -0.27
C ASN A 213 18.77 0.69 -1.13
N ARG A 214 19.80 1.55 -1.21
CA ARG A 214 19.80 2.75 -2.06
C ARG A 214 19.86 2.37 -3.53
N ASN A 215 20.58 1.28 -3.85
CA ASN A 215 20.71 0.73 -5.20
C ASN A 215 19.45 0.02 -5.70
N LEU A 216 18.31 0.06 -4.98
CA LEU A 216 17.05 -0.50 -5.47
C LEU A 216 16.33 0.41 -6.47
N TYR A 217 16.68 1.69 -6.54
CA TYR A 217 16.11 2.67 -7.45
C TYR A 217 17.13 3.77 -7.77
N ASN A 218 16.92 4.48 -8.87
CA ASN A 218 17.81 5.58 -9.23
C ASN A 218 17.33 6.91 -8.63
N THR A 219 18.06 7.43 -7.65
CA THR A 219 17.72 8.68 -6.93
C THR A 219 17.95 9.95 -7.75
N ARG A 220 18.77 9.89 -8.80
CA ARG A 220 19.19 11.09 -9.57
C ARG A 220 18.25 11.42 -10.72
N ASN A 221 17.46 10.45 -11.16
CA ASN A 221 16.46 10.68 -12.18
C ASN A 221 15.28 11.40 -11.52
N LYS A 222 15.04 12.66 -11.90
CA LYS A 222 13.79 13.35 -11.55
C LYS A 222 12.61 12.45 -11.90
N VAL A 223 11.57 12.45 -11.06
CA VAL A 223 10.33 11.71 -11.30
C VAL A 223 9.91 11.95 -12.75
N ARG A 224 9.81 10.87 -13.54
CA ARG A 224 9.39 11.00 -14.93
C ARG A 224 7.94 11.45 -14.89
N LYS A 225 7.70 12.72 -15.26
CA LYS A 225 6.37 13.13 -15.71
C LYS A 225 5.97 12.12 -16.78
N GLY A 226 4.79 11.54 -16.67
CA GLY A 226 4.24 10.74 -17.75
C GLY A 226 4.35 11.58 -19.02
N ASN A 227 5.26 11.20 -19.93
CA ASN A 227 5.37 11.86 -21.22
C ASN A 227 4.15 11.43 -22.02
N ILE A 228 3.04 12.14 -21.80
CA ILE A 228 1.90 12.14 -22.71
C ILE A 228 2.47 12.71 -24.01
N LYS A 229 2.63 11.83 -25.01
CA LYS A 229 2.94 12.25 -26.37
C LYS A 229 1.86 13.25 -26.78
N ARG A 230 2.21 14.54 -26.82
CA ARG A 230 1.50 15.50 -27.65
C ARG A 230 1.86 15.15 -29.08
N GLU A 231 1.12 14.25 -29.69
CA GLU A 231 1.06 14.22 -31.14
C GLU A 231 0.47 15.56 -31.57
N LYS A 232 1.32 16.38 -32.18
CA LYS A 232 0.89 17.55 -32.93
C LYS A 232 0.04 17.01 -34.08
N CYS A 233 -1.27 17.20 -34.02
CA CYS A 233 -2.05 17.20 -35.24
C CYS A 233 -1.75 18.51 -35.97
N VAL A 234 -1.26 18.33 -37.20
CA VAL A 234 -1.06 19.33 -38.24
C VAL A 234 -2.37 20.05 -38.54
#